data_AF-A0A099P5L0-F1
#
_entry.id   AF-A0A099P5L0-F1
#
_cell.length_a   1.000
_cell.length_b   1.000
_cell.length_c   1.000
_cell.angle_alpha   90.00
_cell.angle_beta   90.00
_cell.angle_gamma   90.00
#
_symmetry.space_group_name_H-M   'P 1'
#
loop_
_entity.id
_entity.type
_entity.pdbx_description
1 polymer ?
#
loop_
_entity_poly.entity_id
_entity_poly.type
_entity_poly.pdbx_seq_one_letter_code
_entity_poly.pdbx_strand_id
1 'polypeptide(L)'
;MGRYSVKRYKTKRMTRQLDQIFDDLSTPESIQKLKNQEEDETLPGMGQYYCVQCAKYFFDNTSLKGHIRGKVHKRRVKELKVKPYTPEEADFAAGVNVEKYLDRVNKYKNEEEQRRLMEAELLKNQTEEYELRDRQKWEQMYPEKAVEEAQKKLEQESLEKKRALKKAQKYELEPLTDDEIQIDP
;
A
#
# COMPACT_ATOMS: atom_id res chain seq x y z
N MET A 1 -38.82 -4.62 6.19
CA MET A 1 -37.33 -4.65 6.21
C MET A 1 -36.84 -5.36 7.46
N GLY A 2 -35.82 -6.20 7.37
CA GLY A 2 -35.28 -6.93 8.52
C GLY A 2 -34.43 -6.06 9.46
N ARG A 3 -34.21 -6.54 10.69
CA ARG A 3 -33.39 -5.86 11.71
C ARG A 3 -31.99 -5.49 11.20
N TYR A 4 -31.37 -6.35 10.39
CA TYR A 4 -30.00 -6.16 9.92
C TYR A 4 -29.85 -4.93 9.01
N SER A 5 -30.71 -4.77 8.00
CA SER A 5 -30.64 -3.63 7.08
C SER A 5 -30.91 -2.32 7.82
N VAL A 6 -31.94 -2.29 8.67
CA VAL A 6 -32.30 -1.13 9.46
C VAL A 6 -31.21 -0.76 10.46
N LYS A 7 -30.42 -1.72 10.98
CA LYS A 7 -29.32 -1.42 11.92
C LYS A 7 -28.04 -1.00 11.20
N ARG A 8 -27.75 -1.55 10.02
CA ARG A 8 -26.49 -1.36 9.30
C ARG A 8 -26.50 -0.09 8.43
N TYR A 9 -27.57 0.15 7.68
CA TYR A 9 -27.62 1.19 6.63
C TYR A 9 -28.33 2.48 7.08
N LYS A 10 -28.23 2.86 8.36
CA LYS A 10 -28.74 4.17 8.82
C LYS A 10 -27.78 5.28 8.45
N THR A 11 -28.31 6.49 8.28
CA THR A 11 -27.55 7.73 8.01
C THR A 11 -26.39 7.94 8.99
N LYS A 12 -26.60 7.69 10.29
CA LYS A 12 -25.56 7.79 11.34
C LYS A 12 -24.38 6.82 11.22
N ARG A 13 -24.44 5.83 10.31
CA ARG A 13 -23.39 4.82 10.06
C ARG A 13 -23.06 4.73 8.56
N MET A 14 -23.36 5.81 7.84
CA MET A 14 -23.15 5.86 6.41
C MET A 14 -21.65 5.91 6.12
N THR A 15 -21.23 5.09 5.17
CA THR A 15 -19.85 5.08 4.68
C THR A 15 -19.68 6.13 3.60
N ARG A 16 -18.42 6.54 3.36
CA ARG A 16 -18.07 7.35 2.19
C ARG A 16 -18.53 6.64 0.91
N GLN A 17 -19.11 7.41 0.00
CA GLN A 17 -19.71 6.88 -1.23
C GLN A 17 -18.64 6.60 -2.29
N LEU A 18 -18.98 5.75 -3.27
CA LEU A 18 -18.02 5.29 -4.28
C LEU A 18 -17.60 6.40 -5.26
N ASP A 19 -18.52 7.30 -5.60
CA ASP A 19 -18.26 8.51 -6.40
C ASP A 19 -17.27 9.44 -5.70
N GLN A 20 -17.47 9.71 -4.42
CA GLN A 20 -16.55 10.54 -3.62
C GLN A 20 -15.14 9.91 -3.54
N ILE A 21 -15.06 8.60 -3.33
CA ILE A 21 -13.78 7.88 -3.31
C ILE A 21 -13.12 7.91 -4.70
N PHE A 22 -13.91 7.83 -5.76
CA PHE A 22 -13.41 7.91 -7.12
C PHE A 22 -12.80 9.29 -7.42
N ASP A 23 -13.44 10.36 -6.95
CA ASP A 23 -12.90 11.72 -7.06
C ASP A 23 -11.59 11.86 -6.26
N ASP A 24 -11.54 11.30 -5.03
CA ASP A 24 -10.33 11.27 -4.21
C ASP A 24 -9.16 10.52 -4.89
N LEU A 25 -9.45 9.56 -5.76
CA LEU A 25 -8.46 8.79 -6.53
C LEU A 25 -8.11 9.44 -7.89
N SER A 26 -8.85 10.46 -8.30
CA SER A 26 -8.67 11.06 -9.63
C SER A 26 -7.49 12.02 -9.70
N THR A 27 -7.11 12.65 -8.58
CA THR A 27 -5.97 13.59 -8.53
C THR A 27 -4.81 13.06 -7.69
N PRO A 28 -3.55 13.33 -8.08
CA PRO A 28 -2.39 12.85 -7.31
C PRO A 28 -2.28 13.57 -5.96
N GLU A 29 -2.65 14.84 -5.93
CA GLU A 29 -2.63 15.68 -4.74
C GLU A 29 -3.59 15.16 -3.66
N SER A 30 -4.81 14.76 -4.04
CA SER A 30 -5.76 14.17 -3.09
C SER A 30 -5.25 12.85 -2.53
N ILE A 31 -4.66 11.98 -3.36
CA ILE A 31 -4.07 10.71 -2.91
C ILE A 31 -2.93 10.98 -1.92
N GLN A 32 -2.00 11.87 -2.27
CA GLN A 32 -0.86 12.20 -1.41
C GLN A 32 -1.30 12.83 -0.10
N LYS A 33 -2.27 13.76 -0.14
CA LYS A 33 -2.86 14.36 1.06
C LYS A 33 -3.52 13.33 1.96
N LEU A 34 -4.26 12.37 1.39
CA LEU A 34 -4.91 11.30 2.15
C LEU A 34 -3.91 10.26 2.67
N LYS A 35 -2.77 10.06 2.00
CA LYS A 35 -1.68 9.19 2.48
C LYS A 35 -0.85 9.83 3.59
N ASN A 36 -0.68 11.15 3.54
CA ASN A 36 0.19 11.93 4.42
C ASN A 36 -0.65 12.87 5.28
N GLN A 37 -1.62 12.31 6.00
CA GLN A 37 -2.45 13.07 6.92
C GLN A 37 -1.65 13.47 8.16
N GLU A 38 -2.05 14.60 8.75
CA GLU A 38 -1.54 15.01 10.05
C GLU A 38 -1.99 14.03 11.15
N GLU A 39 -1.26 14.00 12.26
CA GLU A 39 -1.56 13.11 13.38
C GLU A 39 -2.82 13.58 14.11
N ASP A 40 -3.86 12.75 14.10
CA ASP A 40 -5.14 13.01 14.76
C ASP A 40 -5.44 11.94 15.81
N GLU A 41 -5.43 12.34 17.09
CA GLU A 41 -5.67 11.47 18.25
C GLU A 41 -7.06 10.81 18.27
N THR A 42 -8.04 11.39 17.57
CA THR A 42 -9.41 10.86 17.53
C THR A 42 -9.55 9.68 16.58
N LEU A 43 -8.60 9.53 15.64
CA LEU A 43 -8.63 8.51 14.61
C LEU A 43 -7.80 7.27 15.02
N PRO A 44 -8.18 6.06 14.56
CA PRO A 44 -7.36 4.87 14.73
C PRO A 44 -5.97 5.06 14.11
N GLY A 45 -4.92 4.65 14.83
CA GLY A 45 -3.54 4.76 14.35
C GLY A 45 -3.10 6.21 14.10
N MET A 46 -3.67 7.17 14.83
CA MET A 46 -3.42 8.60 14.67
C MET A 46 -3.66 9.13 13.24
N GLY A 47 -4.54 8.46 12.48
CA GLY A 47 -4.82 8.81 11.09
C GLY A 47 -3.74 8.41 10.07
N GLN A 48 -2.62 7.81 10.50
CA GLN A 48 -1.47 7.55 9.64
C GLN A 48 -1.70 6.37 8.67
N TYR A 49 -2.32 5.29 9.14
CA TYR A 49 -2.53 4.09 8.32
C TYR A 49 -3.91 4.09 7.65
N TYR A 50 -3.99 4.73 6.50
CA TYR A 50 -5.25 4.92 5.77
C TYR A 50 -5.30 4.18 4.43
N CYS A 51 -6.39 3.46 4.17
CA CYS A 51 -6.67 2.89 2.85
C CYS A 51 -7.61 3.81 2.07
N VAL A 52 -7.10 4.46 1.02
CA VAL A 52 -7.87 5.42 0.19
C VAL A 52 -9.07 4.74 -0.48
N GLN A 53 -8.84 3.59 -1.13
CA GLN A 53 -9.88 2.88 -1.88
C GLN A 53 -11.05 2.40 -1.00
N CYS A 54 -10.80 2.04 0.26
CA CYS A 54 -11.84 1.62 1.19
C CYS A 54 -12.33 2.72 2.13
N ALA A 55 -11.72 3.90 2.10
CA ALA A 55 -11.92 5.00 3.03
C ALA A 55 -11.93 4.56 4.50
N LYS A 56 -10.88 3.83 4.92
CA LYS A 56 -10.81 3.22 6.26
C LYS A 56 -9.44 3.40 6.90
N TYR A 57 -9.45 3.79 8.17
CA TYR A 57 -8.28 3.87 9.04
C TYR A 57 -7.99 2.52 9.73
N PHE A 58 -6.71 2.26 9.94
CA PHE A 58 -6.17 1.08 10.62
C PHE A 58 -5.27 1.52 11.77
N PHE A 59 -5.08 0.61 12.73
CA PHE A 59 -4.24 0.87 13.89
C PHE A 59 -2.74 0.77 13.55
N ASP A 60 -2.35 -0.26 12.79
CA ASP A 60 -0.96 -0.54 12.40
C ASP A 60 -0.81 -0.80 10.89
N ASN A 61 0.42 -0.66 10.38
CA ASN A 61 0.77 -1.00 9.00
C ASN A 61 0.55 -2.51 8.69
N THR A 62 0.80 -3.39 9.65
CA THR A 62 0.56 -4.84 9.51
C THR A 62 -0.92 -5.14 9.23
N SER A 63 -1.82 -4.42 9.91
CA SER A 63 -3.27 -4.51 9.71
C SER A 63 -3.68 -4.01 8.33
N LEU A 64 -3.06 -2.91 7.85
CA LEU A 64 -3.27 -2.39 6.50
C LEU A 64 -2.81 -3.39 5.43
N LYS A 65 -1.61 -3.97 5.58
CA LYS A 65 -1.10 -5.04 4.69
C LYS A 65 -2.04 -6.24 4.62
N GLY A 66 -2.56 -6.67 5.77
CA GLY A 66 -3.57 -7.74 5.84
C GLY A 66 -4.87 -7.37 5.13
N HIS A 67 -5.33 -6.13 5.28
CA HIS A 67 -6.53 -5.62 4.61
C HIS A 67 -6.40 -5.62 3.08
N ILE A 68 -5.31 -5.10 2.53
CA ILE A 68 -5.06 -4.99 1.09
C ILE A 68 -5.08 -6.38 0.43
N ARG A 69 -4.52 -7.39 1.09
CA ARG A 69 -4.52 -8.78 0.60
C ARG A 69 -5.91 -9.44 0.66
N GLY A 70 -6.80 -8.92 1.51
CA GLY A 70 -8.12 -9.47 1.79
C GLY A 70 -9.14 -9.32 0.65
N LYS A 71 -10.17 -10.18 0.67
CA LYS A 71 -11.24 -10.20 -0.36
C LYS A 71 -12.08 -8.92 -0.38
N VAL A 72 -12.28 -8.28 0.78
CA VAL A 72 -13.09 -7.07 0.91
C VAL A 72 -12.47 -5.92 0.11
N HIS A 73 -11.16 -5.74 0.25
CA HIS A 73 -10.41 -4.73 -0.50
C HIS A 73 -10.43 -5.02 -2.00
N LYS A 74 -10.10 -6.26 -2.40
CA LYS A 74 -10.14 -6.69 -3.81
C LYS A 74 -11.51 -6.48 -4.45
N ARG A 75 -12.60 -6.66 -3.69
CA ARG A 75 -13.96 -6.35 -4.16
C ARG A 75 -14.14 -4.86 -4.38
N ARG A 76 -13.72 -4.01 -3.44
CA ARG A 76 -13.82 -2.55 -3.57
C ARG A 76 -13.02 -2.01 -4.75
N VAL A 77 -11.80 -2.51 -4.96
CA VAL A 77 -10.98 -2.14 -6.14
C VAL A 77 -11.71 -2.49 -7.44
N LYS A 78 -12.40 -3.65 -7.49
CA LYS A 78 -13.21 -4.01 -8.67
C LYS A 78 -14.41 -3.07 -8.86
N GLU A 79 -15.06 -2.65 -7.78
CA GLU A 79 -16.17 -1.67 -7.83
C GLU A 79 -15.68 -0.30 -8.35
N LEU A 80 -14.50 0.15 -7.93
CA LEU A 80 -13.90 1.44 -8.32
C LEU A 80 -13.31 1.46 -9.74
N LYS A 81 -13.09 0.30 -10.35
CA LYS A 81 -12.67 0.21 -11.77
C LYS A 81 -13.75 0.65 -12.74
N VAL A 82 -15.02 0.59 -12.31
CA VAL A 82 -16.16 0.97 -13.13
C VAL A 82 -16.40 2.47 -12.94
N LYS A 83 -16.81 3.16 -14.02
CA LYS A 83 -17.27 4.54 -13.96
C LYS A 83 -18.38 4.67 -12.90
N PRO A 84 -18.27 5.60 -11.93
CA PRO A 84 -19.31 5.78 -10.93
C PRO A 84 -20.59 6.33 -11.57
N TYR A 85 -21.73 5.87 -11.06
CA TYR A 85 -23.03 6.39 -11.43
C TYR A 85 -23.16 7.85 -10.98
N THR A 86 -23.73 8.70 -11.84
CA THR A 86 -23.98 10.11 -11.52
C THR A 86 -25.43 10.48 -11.85
N PRO A 87 -26.02 11.50 -11.22
CA PRO A 87 -27.39 11.93 -11.53
C PRO A 87 -27.61 12.24 -13.02
N GLU A 88 -26.58 12.70 -13.73
CA GLU A 88 -26.65 12.98 -15.16
C GLU A 88 -26.92 11.73 -16.02
N GLU A 89 -26.53 10.55 -15.54
CA GLU A 89 -26.87 9.29 -16.18
C GLU A 89 -28.36 8.96 -16.03
N ALA A 90 -28.96 9.35 -14.89
CA ALA A 90 -30.40 9.26 -14.67
C ALA A 90 -31.17 10.19 -15.62
N ASP A 91 -30.71 11.44 -15.72
CA ASP A 91 -31.31 12.44 -16.61
C ASP A 91 -31.20 12.00 -18.08
N PHE A 92 -30.03 11.51 -18.50
CA PHE A 92 -29.81 10.97 -19.84
C PHE A 92 -30.77 9.81 -20.15
N ALA A 93 -30.94 8.88 -19.22
CA ALA A 93 -31.89 7.77 -19.38
C ALA A 93 -33.35 8.23 -19.48
N ALA A 94 -33.69 9.38 -18.87
CA ALA A 94 -34.98 10.04 -19.00
C ALA A 94 -35.09 10.94 -20.26
N GLY A 95 -34.04 11.05 -21.07
CA GLY A 95 -34.00 11.88 -22.29
C GLY A 95 -33.65 13.36 -22.03
N VAL A 96 -33.15 13.70 -20.85
CA VAL A 96 -32.78 15.06 -20.44
C VAL A 96 -31.26 15.21 -20.46
N ASN A 97 -30.74 16.38 -20.86
CA ASN A 97 -29.31 16.73 -20.83
C ASN A 97 -28.38 15.72 -21.53
N VAL A 98 -28.79 15.22 -22.70
CA VAL A 98 -28.09 14.14 -23.40
C VAL A 98 -26.65 14.48 -23.78
N GLU A 99 -26.44 15.66 -24.37
CA GLU A 99 -25.12 16.12 -24.84
C GLU A 99 -24.11 16.18 -23.68
N LYS A 100 -24.54 16.72 -22.53
CA LYS A 100 -23.72 16.83 -21.33
C LYS A 100 -23.21 15.47 -20.85
N TYR A 101 -24.07 14.46 -20.83
CA TYR A 101 -23.69 13.10 -20.42
C TYR A 101 -22.70 12.47 -21.41
N LEU A 102 -22.93 12.63 -22.72
CA LEU A 102 -22.04 12.12 -23.77
C LEU A 102 -20.64 12.74 -23.66
N ASP A 103 -20.54 14.06 -23.47
CA ASP A 103 -19.27 14.76 -23.27
C ASP A 103 -18.52 14.21 -22.05
N ARG A 104 -19.21 13.98 -20.94
CA ARG A 104 -18.62 13.38 -19.74
C ARG A 104 -18.12 11.95 -20.00
N VAL A 105 -18.87 11.13 -20.72
CA VAL A 105 -18.45 9.77 -21.08
C VAL A 105 -17.19 9.82 -21.95
N ASN A 106 -17.13 10.74 -22.91
CA ASN A 106 -15.97 10.89 -23.78
C ASN A 106 -14.72 11.30 -23.00
N LYS A 107 -14.84 12.27 -22.08
CA LYS A 107 -13.75 12.65 -21.16
C LYS A 107 -13.25 11.47 -20.35
N TYR A 108 -14.16 10.72 -19.73
CA TYR A 108 -13.81 9.52 -18.95
C TYR A 108 -13.03 8.51 -19.77
N LYS A 109 -13.48 8.20 -21.00
CA LYS A 109 -12.79 7.23 -21.88
C LYS A 109 -11.37 7.65 -22.22
N ASN A 110 -11.13 8.95 -22.39
CA ASN A 110 -9.81 9.48 -22.73
C ASN A 110 -8.87 9.50 -21.52
N GLU A 111 -9.39 9.81 -20.32
CA GLU A 111 -8.58 10.02 -19.12
C GLU A 111 -8.40 8.74 -18.27
N GLU A 112 -9.27 7.75 -18.42
CA GLU A 112 -9.31 6.56 -17.55
C GLU A 112 -8.00 5.80 -17.49
N GLU A 113 -7.33 5.61 -18.62
CA GLU A 113 -6.06 4.88 -18.67
C GLU A 113 -4.98 5.60 -17.88
N GLN A 114 -4.83 6.92 -18.11
CA GLN A 114 -3.88 7.76 -17.41
C GLN A 114 -4.15 7.77 -15.90
N ARG A 115 -5.42 7.91 -15.50
CA ARG A 115 -5.84 7.87 -14.09
C ARG A 115 -5.45 6.55 -13.43
N ARG A 116 -5.71 5.41 -14.10
CA ARG A 116 -5.41 4.07 -13.56
C ARG A 116 -3.92 3.84 -13.40
N LEU A 117 -3.12 4.30 -14.36
CA LEU A 117 -1.66 4.20 -14.27
C LEU A 117 -1.13 5.03 -13.10
N MET A 118 -1.59 6.27 -12.96
CA MET A 118 -1.23 7.16 -11.87
C MET A 118 -1.65 6.61 -10.49
N GLU A 119 -2.88 6.12 -10.36
CA GLU A 119 -3.39 5.48 -9.15
C GLU A 119 -2.52 4.28 -8.77
N ALA A 120 -2.25 3.40 -9.73
CA ALA A 120 -1.46 2.21 -9.50
C ALA A 120 -0.03 2.56 -9.06
N GLU A 121 0.60 3.54 -9.69
CA GLU A 121 1.95 4.00 -9.35
C GLU A 121 2.02 4.56 -7.93
N LEU A 122 1.12 5.48 -7.57
CA LEU A 122 1.12 6.12 -6.25
C LEU A 122 0.77 5.18 -5.11
N LEU A 123 -0.07 4.17 -5.36
CA LEU A 123 -0.49 3.23 -4.31
C LEU A 123 0.39 1.98 -4.23
N LYS A 124 1.21 1.68 -5.25
CA LYS A 124 2.03 0.45 -5.31
C LYS A 124 2.89 0.26 -4.06
N ASN A 125 3.55 1.33 -3.63
CA ASN A 125 4.53 1.28 -2.54
C ASN A 125 3.96 1.82 -1.23
N GLN A 126 2.64 2.03 -1.12
CA GLN A 126 2.03 2.69 0.04
C GLN A 126 2.44 2.03 1.36
N THR A 127 2.43 0.70 1.44
CA THR A 127 2.79 0.01 2.69
C THR A 127 4.28 0.11 3.01
N GLU A 128 5.14 0.15 1.99
CA GLU A 128 6.59 0.28 2.16
C GLU A 128 6.97 1.69 2.59
N GLU A 129 6.33 2.71 2.01
CA GLU A 129 6.47 4.10 2.43
C GLU A 129 6.09 4.30 3.90
N TYR A 130 5.02 3.66 4.36
CA TYR A 130 4.64 3.71 5.77
C TYR A 130 5.67 3.02 6.68
N GLU A 131 6.24 1.88 6.27
CA GLU A 131 7.32 1.24 7.05
C GLU A 131 8.57 2.11 7.15
N LEU A 132 8.92 2.81 6.06
CA LEU A 132 10.04 3.75 6.06
C LEU A 132 9.76 4.95 6.99
N ARG A 133 8.54 5.50 6.95
CA ARG A 133 8.14 6.59 7.86
C ARG A 133 8.21 6.15 9.32
N ASP A 134 7.68 4.98 9.64
CA ASP A 134 7.70 4.43 11.00
C ASP A 134 9.13 4.25 11.51
N ARG A 135 10.02 3.75 10.64
CA ARG A 135 11.44 3.60 10.94
C ARG A 135 12.13 4.95 11.17
N GLN A 136 11.92 5.91 10.28
CA GLN A 136 12.48 7.26 10.41
C GLN A 136 12.01 7.94 11.69
N LYS A 137 10.72 7.82 12.02
CA LYS A 137 10.14 8.34 13.27
C LYS A 137 10.79 7.68 14.49
N TRP A 138 11.01 6.36 14.44
CA TRP A 138 11.70 5.64 15.51
C TRP A 138 13.15 6.10 15.69
N GLU A 139 13.90 6.22 14.60
CA GLU A 139 15.29 6.71 14.62
C GLU A 139 15.39 8.14 15.16
N GLN A 140 14.45 9.01 14.77
CA GLN A 140 14.37 10.38 15.28
C GLN A 140 14.06 10.43 16.78
N MET A 141 13.17 9.55 17.28
CA MET A 141 12.83 9.51 18.70
C MET A 141 13.92 8.85 19.56
N TYR A 142 14.69 7.90 19.02
CA TYR A 142 15.70 7.13 19.75
C TYR A 142 17.05 7.07 19.02
N PRO A 143 17.73 8.22 18.83
CA PRO A 143 18.96 8.29 18.06
C PRO A 143 20.09 7.46 18.67
N GLU A 144 20.21 7.42 20.01
CA GLU A 144 21.25 6.64 20.71
C GLU A 144 21.13 5.14 20.44
N LYS A 145 19.89 4.61 20.47
CA LYS A 145 19.62 3.20 20.19
C LYS A 145 19.93 2.85 18.74
N ALA A 146 19.60 3.75 17.80
CA ALA A 146 19.93 3.57 16.40
C ALA A 146 21.45 3.49 16.17
N VAL A 147 22.24 4.31 16.86
CA VAL A 147 23.71 4.24 16.81
C VAL A 147 24.24 2.94 17.41
N GLU A 148 23.71 2.51 18.55
CA GLU A 148 24.09 1.23 19.18
C GLU A 148 23.79 0.03 18.27
N GLU A 149 22.62 0.01 17.62
CA GLU A 149 22.27 -1.02 16.63
C GLU A 149 23.19 -1.01 15.41
N ALA A 150 23.57 0.17 14.93
CA ALA A 150 24.51 0.31 13.81
C ALA A 150 25.90 -0.22 14.19
N GLN A 151 26.39 0.09 15.40
CA GLN A 151 27.66 -0.44 15.92
C GLN A 151 27.63 -1.96 16.04
N LYS A 152 26.55 -2.53 16.60
CA LYS A 152 26.35 -3.98 16.69
C LYS A 152 26.33 -4.66 15.33
N LYS A 153 25.68 -4.05 14.32
CA LYS A 153 25.69 -4.56 12.94
C LYS A 153 27.09 -4.56 12.34
N LEU A 154 27.84 -3.47 12.49
CA LEU A 154 29.23 -3.39 12.01
C LEU A 154 30.13 -4.43 12.67
N GLU A 155 29.96 -4.64 13.98
CA GLU A 155 30.71 -5.66 14.71
C GLU A 155 30.38 -7.07 14.20
N GLN A 156 29.09 -7.39 14.01
CA GLN A 156 28.63 -8.66 13.44
C GLN A 156 29.17 -8.88 12.02
N GLU A 157 29.09 -7.88 11.14
CA GLU A 157 29.64 -7.96 9.78
C GLU A 157 31.16 -8.20 9.80
N SER A 158 31.88 -7.54 10.71
CA SER A 158 33.32 -7.74 10.88
C SER A 158 33.65 -9.18 11.33
N LEU A 159 32.83 -9.74 12.23
CA LEU A 159 32.95 -11.12 12.70
C LEU A 159 32.64 -12.11 11.58
N GLU A 160 31.61 -11.86 10.78
CA GLU A 160 31.26 -12.67 9.62
C GLU A 160 32.35 -12.67 8.55
N LYS A 161 32.93 -11.50 8.24
CA LYS A 161 34.08 -11.38 7.32
C LYS A 161 35.29 -12.16 7.84
N LYS A 162 35.61 -12.06 9.14
CA LYS A 162 36.67 -12.85 9.78
C LYS A 162 36.40 -14.35 9.69
N ARG A 163 35.15 -14.78 9.94
CA ARG A 163 34.72 -16.18 9.80
C ARG A 163 34.83 -16.67 8.36
N ALA A 164 34.43 -15.85 7.38
CA ALA A 164 34.52 -16.16 5.97
C ALA A 164 35.98 -16.30 5.49
N LEU A 165 36.86 -15.37 5.89
CA LEU A 165 38.30 -15.45 5.64
C LEU A 165 38.92 -16.71 6.24
N LYS A 166 38.60 -17.02 7.50
CA LYS A 166 39.08 -18.24 8.16
C LYS A 166 38.58 -19.51 7.46
N LYS A 167 37.34 -19.49 6.95
CA LYS A 167 36.78 -20.59 6.16
C LYS A 167 37.51 -20.72 4.81
N ALA A 168 37.76 -19.62 4.10
CA ALA A 168 38.49 -19.62 2.83
C ALA A 168 39.92 -20.16 2.99
N GLN A 169 40.66 -19.67 3.99
CA GLN A 169 42.00 -20.16 4.32
C GLN A 169 42.00 -21.66 4.66
N LYS A 170 40.96 -22.17 5.32
CA LYS A 170 40.83 -23.61 5.59
C LYS A 170 40.68 -24.42 4.29
N TYR A 171 39.87 -23.95 3.34
CA TYR A 171 39.68 -24.62 2.04
C TYR A 171 40.93 -24.53 1.15
N GLU A 172 41.74 -23.48 1.25
CA GLU A 172 43.03 -23.38 0.53
C GLU A 172 44.13 -24.30 1.10
N LEU A 173 44.01 -24.72 2.36
CA LEU A 173 44.97 -25.59 3.06
C LEU A 173 44.61 -27.08 3.02
N GLU A 174 43.46 -27.45 2.46
CA GLU A 174 43.10 -28.83 2.16
C GLU A 174 43.60 -29.14 0.72
N PRO A 175 44.76 -29.80 0.53
CA PRO A 175 45.15 -30.27 -0.80
C PRO A 175 44.10 -31.27 -1.30
N LEU A 176 43.79 -31.26 -2.61
CA LEU A 176 43.11 -32.40 -3.24
C LEU A 176 43.91 -33.65 -2.86
N THR A 177 43.37 -34.49 -1.98
CA THR A 177 43.96 -35.77 -1.64
C THR A 177 43.89 -36.65 -2.87
N ASP A 178 45.04 -37.19 -3.29
CA ASP A 178 45.27 -38.02 -4.49
C ASP A 178 44.44 -39.33 -4.57
N ASP A 179 43.42 -39.51 -3.74
CA ASP A 179 42.59 -40.72 -3.64
C ASP A 179 41.54 -40.85 -4.77
N GLU A 180 41.44 -39.89 -5.70
CA GLU A 180 40.61 -39.99 -6.93
C GLU A 180 41.42 -40.20 -8.23
N ILE A 181 42.74 -40.43 -8.13
CA ILE A 181 43.58 -40.85 -9.29
C ILE A 181 43.92 -42.34 -9.15
N GLN A 182 42.89 -43.19 -9.09
CA GLN A 182 43.03 -44.57 -9.55
C GLN A 182 42.55 -44.62 -11.00
N ILE A 183 43.50 -44.42 -11.91
CA ILE A 183 43.38 -44.82 -13.31
C ILE A 183 43.46 -46.35 -13.29
N ASP A 184 42.30 -47.01 -13.35
CA ASP A 184 42.23 -48.44 -13.61
C ASP A 184 42.76 -48.73 -15.03
N PRO A 185 43.56 -49.80 -15.22
CA PRO A 185 44.23 -50.11 -16.49
C PRO A 185 43.29 -50.56 -17.62
#